data_AF-A0A183NHZ2-F1
#
_entry.id   AF-A0A183NHZ2-F1
#
_cell.length_a   1.000
_cell.length_b   1.000
_cell.length_c   1.000
_cell.angle_alpha   90.00
_cell.angle_beta   90.00
_cell.angle_gamma   90.00
#
_symmetry.space_group_name_H-M   'P 1'
#
loop_
_entity.id
_entity.type
_entity.pdbx_description
1 polymer ?
#
loop_
_entity_poly.entity_id
_entity_poly.type
_entity_poly.pdbx_seq_one_letter_code
_entity_poly.pdbx_strand_id
1 'polypeptide(L)' 'TTTTTTTTTTTTTTTTTTTTTTTTSTTTTTTTTTTTTTNTTTTTNTYS' A
#
# COMPACT_ATOMS: atom_id res chain seq x y z
N THR A 1 22.44 -29.60 -8.12
CA THR A 1 22.42 -28.35 -8.95
C THR A 1 21.66 -27.29 -8.19
N THR A 2 22.12 -26.04 -8.15
CA THR A 2 21.37 -24.97 -7.45
C THR A 2 20.37 -24.33 -8.41
N THR A 3 19.09 -24.29 -8.04
CA THR A 3 18.05 -23.56 -8.80
C THR A 3 17.61 -22.34 -8.00
N THR A 4 17.67 -21.16 -8.62
CA THR A 4 17.20 -19.90 -8.05
C THR A 4 15.84 -19.54 -8.64
N THR A 5 14.84 -19.32 -7.79
CA THR A 5 13.51 -18.84 -8.18
C THR A 5 13.28 -17.45 -7.60
N THR A 6 12.94 -16.49 -8.45
CA THR A 6 12.57 -15.13 -8.03
C THR A 6 11.06 -14.95 -8.18
N THR A 7 10.40 -14.54 -7.10
CA THR A 7 8.97 -14.24 -7.08
C THR A 7 8.77 -12.79 -6.68
N THR A 8 8.07 -12.03 -7.51
CA THR A 8 7.67 -10.65 -7.22
C THR A 8 6.20 -10.64 -6.82
N THR A 9 5.91 -10.10 -5.63
CA THR A 9 4.54 -9.92 -5.13
C THR A 9 4.23 -8.43 -5.06
N THR A 10 3.16 -8.00 -5.73
CA THR A 10 2.66 -6.62 -5.67
C THR A 10 1.49 -6.55 -4.71
N THR A 11 1.57 -5.67 -3.71
CA THR A 11 0.51 -5.41 -2.73
C THR A 11 0.04 -3.97 -2.84
N THR A 12 -1.26 -3.78 -3.08
CA THR A 12 -1.90 -2.45 -3.17
C THR A 12 -2.73 -2.22 -1.92
N THR A 13 -2.45 -1.15 -1.18
CA THR A 13 -3.22 -0.74 0.02
C THR A 13 -3.89 0.60 -0.25
N THR A 14 -5.20 0.68 0.00
CA THR A 14 -5.99 1.91 -0.14
C THR A 14 -6.44 2.37 1.25
N THR A 15 -6.05 3.59 1.63
CA THR A 15 -6.42 4.20 2.91
C THR A 15 -7.33 5.40 2.66
N THR A 16 -8.54 5.37 3.23
CA THR A 16 -9.49 6.50 3.18
C THR A 16 -9.43 7.25 4.50
N THR A 17 -9.10 8.54 4.46
CA THR A 17 -9.07 9.44 5.63
C THR A 17 -10.14 10.51 5.49
N THR A 18 -10.93 10.73 6.54
CA THR A 18 -11.93 11.81 6.60
C THR A 18 -11.50 12.82 7.65
N THR A 19 -11.31 14.07 7.22
CA THR A 19 -10.97 15.20 8.09
C THR A 19 -12.13 16.18 8.10
N THR A 20 -12.64 16.51 9.29
CA THR A 20 -13.70 17.51 9.49
C THR A 20 -13.11 18.76 10.12
N THR A 21 -13.27 19.90 9.46
CA THR A 21 -12.81 21.21 9.95
C THR A 21 -14.02 22.10 10.16
N THR A 22 -14.15 22.65 11.38
CA THR A 22 -15.18 23.64 11.73
C THR A 22 -14.55 25.02 11.86
N THR A 23 -14.96 25.95 11.00
CA THR A 23 -14.57 27.36 11.06
C THR A 23 -15.84 28.17 11.29
N THR A 24 -15.86 29.08 12.26
CA THR A 24 -17.01 29.89 12.74
C THR A 24 -18.27 29.80 11.86
N SER A 25 -19.26 29.04 12.33
CA SER A 25 -20.57 28.79 11.68
C SER A 25 -20.58 27.92 10.40
N THR A 26 -19.45 27.34 9.99
CA THR A 26 -19.34 26.45 8.82
C THR A 26 -18.57 25.16 9.16
N THR A 27 -19.12 24.02 8.75
CA THR A 27 -18.48 22.70 8.89
C THR A 27 -18.13 22.18 7.51
N THR A 28 -16.84 21.93 7.26
CA THR A 28 -16.34 21.39 6.00
C THR A 28 -15.76 20.00 6.26
N THR A 29 -16.28 19.00 5.56
CA THR A 29 -15.75 17.62 5.60
C THR A 29 -14.95 17.37 4.33
N THR A 30 -13.68 17.03 4.48
CA THR A 30 -12.79 16.66 3.37
C THR A 30 -12.43 15.20 3.50
N THR A 31 -12.75 14.41 2.46
CA THR A 31 -12.35 13.01 2.36
C THR A 31 -11.14 12.91 1.43
N THR A 32 -10.04 12.37 1.93
CA THR A 32 -8.81 12.12 1.17
C THR A 32 -8.57 10.63 1.06
N THR A 33 -8.49 10.14 -0.18
CA THR A 33 -8.17 8.73 -0.47
C THR A 33 -6.72 8.65 -0.93
N THR A 34 -5.91 7.85 -0.23
CA THR A 34 -4.50 7.63 -0.57
C THR A 34 -4.29 6.16 -0.92
N THR A 35 -3.77 5.91 -2.13
CA THR A 35 -3.43 4.56 -2.60
C THR A 35 -1.92 4.39 -2.57
N THR A 36 -1.43 3.37 -1.89
CA THR A 36 0.00 3.03 -1.81
C THR A 36 0.23 1.62 -2.38
N THR A 37 1.07 1.54 -3.40
CA THR A 37 1.47 0.26 -4.03
C THR A 37 2.88 -0.09 -3.58
N THR A 38 3.06 -1.28 -3.00
CA THR A 38 4.37 -1.80 -2.57
C THR A 38 4.70 -3.06 -3.36
N ASN A 39 5.88 -3.08 -3.98
CA ASN A 39 6.41 -4.27 -4.66
C ASN A 39 7.43 -4.95 -3.75
N THR A 40 7.20 -6.21 -3.40
CA THR A 40 8.12 -7.03 -2.61
C THR A 40 8.68 -8.14 -3.48
N THR A 41 10.00 -8.15 -3.67
CA THR A 41 10.70 -9.21 -4.40
C THR A 41 11.31 -10.19 -3.40
N THR A 42 10.96 -11.48 -3.52
CA THR A 42 11.54 -12.56 -2.71
C THR A 42 12.31 -13.52 -3.63
N THR A 43 13.57 -13.80 -3.28
CA THR A 43 14.40 -14.76 -4.00
C THR A 43 14.63 -15.98 -3.12
N THR A 44 14.28 -17.16 -3.62
CA THR A 44 14.47 -18.43 -2.93
C THR A 44 15.45 -19.30 -3.71
N ASN A 45 16.51 -19.76 -3.03
CA ASN A 45 17.43 -20.75 -3.57
C ASN A 45 17.03 -22.13 -3.05
N THR A 46 16.75 -23.06 -3.96
CA THR A 46 16.49 -24.46 -3.60
C THR A 46 17.68 -25.31 -4.01
N TYR A 47 18.19 -26.10 -3.05
CA TYR A 47 19.26 -27.06 -3.28
C TYR A 47 18.64 -28.45 -3.47
N SER A 48 18.99 -29.11 -4.57
CA SER A 48 18.62 -30.51 -4.88
C SER A 48 19.85 -31.35 -5.21
#